data_AF-A0A9D6ECN0-F1
#
_entry.id   AF-A0A9D6ECN0-F1
#
_cell.length_a   1.000
_cell.length_b   1.000
_cell.length_c   1.000
_cell.angle_alpha   90.00
_cell.angle_beta   90.00
_cell.angle_gamma   90.00
#
_symmetry.space_group_name_H-M   'P 1'
#
loop_
_entity.id
_entity.type
_entity.pdbx_description
1 polymer ?
#
loop_
_entity_poly.entity_id
_entity_poly.type
_entity_poly.pdbx_seq_one_letter_code
_entity_poly.pdbx_strand_id
1 'polypeptide(L)'
;MSERDAREVAEAAREQEWKAPSFVRELFEGRFRLHLIHPYPTLDPEEEARAKPWLDQLAAFLRATVDAEAIDRDAKIPREYGGLGFSQTVYNRAVALAATVESSIGVLLSAHQSIGVPQPLK
;
A
#
# COMPACT_ATOMS: atom_id res chain seq x y z
N MET A 1 20.78 0.24 10.43
CA MET A 1 20.89 0.14 8.97
C MET A 1 21.30 1.48 8.43
N SER A 2 22.38 1.54 7.67
CA SER A 2 22.75 2.74 6.94
C SER A 2 21.82 2.92 5.74
N GLU A 3 21.72 4.15 5.21
CA GLU A 3 20.98 4.45 3.98
C GLU A 3 21.40 3.54 2.81
N ARG A 4 22.69 3.19 2.78
CA ARG A 4 23.28 2.29 1.78
C ARG A 4 22.75 0.86 1.92
N ASP A 5 22.66 0.35 3.14
CA ASP A 5 22.13 -1.01 3.40
C ASP A 5 20.64 -1.09 3.03
N ALA A 6 19.87 -0.04 3.35
CA ALA A 6 18.45 0.03 2.98
C ALA A 6 18.25 0.07 1.46
N ARG A 7 19.12 0.79 0.74
CA ARG A 7 19.08 0.87 -0.71
C ARG A 7 19.48 -0.44 -1.38
N GLU A 8 20.51 -1.11 -0.87
CA GLU A 8 20.93 -2.43 -1.38
C GLU A 8 19.86 -3.50 -1.19
N VAL A 9 19.16 -3.50 -0.05
CA VAL A 9 18.03 -4.41 0.20
C VAL A 9 16.85 -4.11 -0.75
N ALA A 10 16.54 -2.83 -0.98
CA ALA A 10 15.47 -2.44 -1.90
C ALA A 10 15.79 -2.81 -3.37
N GLU A 11 17.04 -2.63 -3.81
CA GLU A 11 17.49 -3.02 -5.15
C GLU A 11 17.55 -4.55 -5.30
N ALA A 12 17.95 -5.30 -4.27
CA ALA A 12 17.97 -6.76 -4.28
C ALA A 12 16.57 -7.39 -4.30
N ALA A 13 15.57 -6.70 -3.72
CA ALA A 13 14.17 -7.11 -3.75
C ALA A 13 13.47 -6.79 -5.09
N ARG A 14 14.11 -6.04 -5.99
CA ARG A 14 13.55 -5.68 -7.29
C ARG A 14 13.57 -6.90 -8.20
N GLU A 15 12.41 -7.27 -8.76
CA GLU A 15 12.33 -8.33 -9.76
C GLU A 15 13.19 -7.96 -10.98
N GLN A 16 14.29 -8.70 -11.15
CA GLN A 16 15.26 -8.52 -12.24
C GLN A 16 14.76 -9.13 -13.56
N GLU A 17 13.97 -10.22 -13.48
CA GLU A 17 13.42 -10.91 -14.65
C GLU A 17 11.90 -10.99 -14.58
N TRP A 18 11.24 -10.24 -15.46
CA TRP A 18 9.79 -10.32 -15.66
C TRP A 18 9.49 -11.45 -16.65
N LYS A 19 9.18 -12.63 -16.14
CA LYS A 19 8.94 -13.83 -16.96
C LYS A 19 7.57 -13.85 -17.65
N ALA A 20 6.62 -13.07 -17.15
CA ALA A 20 5.25 -13.01 -17.67
C ALA A 20 5.00 -11.68 -18.42
N PRO A 21 4.20 -11.70 -19.51
CA PRO A 21 3.78 -10.48 -20.20
C PRO A 21 2.94 -9.59 -19.26
N SER A 22 3.35 -8.33 -19.11
CA SER A 22 2.65 -7.33 -18.29
C SER A 22 1.69 -6.50 -19.13
N PHE A 23 0.42 -6.44 -18.74
CA PHE A 23 -0.58 -5.61 -19.42
C PHE A 23 -0.18 -4.14 -19.50
N VAL A 24 0.29 -3.58 -18.37
CA VAL A 24 0.68 -2.16 -18.29
C VAL A 24 1.86 -1.89 -19.22
N ARG A 25 2.89 -2.75 -19.20
CA ARG A 25 4.04 -2.62 -20.10
C ARG A 25 3.61 -2.63 -21.57
N GLU A 26 2.81 -3.62 -21.96
CA GLU A 26 2.35 -3.77 -23.34
C GLU A 26 1.52 -2.55 -23.79
N LEU A 27 0.68 -2.02 -22.92
CA LEU A 27 -0.09 -0.79 -23.17
C LEU A 27 0.83 0.42 -23.42
N PHE A 28 1.87 0.61 -22.59
CA PHE A 28 2.88 1.67 -22.78
C PHE A 28 3.64 1.52 -24.10
N GLU A 29 3.86 0.29 -24.55
CA GLU A 29 4.48 -0.03 -25.84
C GLU A 29 3.47 -0.01 -27.01
N GLY A 30 2.24 0.50 -26.80
CA GLY A 30 1.21 0.65 -27.82
C GLY A 30 0.44 -0.63 -28.18
N ARG A 31 0.63 -1.71 -27.42
CA ARG A 31 0.00 -3.02 -27.65
C ARG A 31 -1.12 -3.26 -26.63
N PHE A 32 -2.36 -3.09 -27.07
CA PHE A 32 -3.52 -3.32 -26.21
C PHE A 32 -3.83 -4.82 -26.04
N ARG A 33 -3.22 -5.46 -25.04
CA ARG A 33 -3.38 -6.89 -24.74
C ARG A 33 -4.38 -7.14 -23.60
N LEU A 34 -5.65 -6.81 -23.82
CA LEU A 34 -6.70 -6.90 -22.80
C LEU A 34 -6.83 -8.28 -22.11
N HIS A 35 -6.54 -9.37 -22.82
CA HIS A 35 -6.57 -10.74 -22.27
C HIS A 35 -5.61 -10.98 -21.09
N LEU A 36 -4.65 -10.10 -20.84
CA LEU A 36 -3.74 -10.20 -19.70
C LEU A 36 -4.40 -9.82 -18.36
N ILE A 37 -5.53 -9.11 -18.39
CA ILE A 37 -6.27 -8.68 -17.20
C ILE A 37 -7.77 -8.99 -17.27
N HIS A 38 -8.25 -9.49 -18.42
CA HIS A 38 -9.66 -9.73 -18.68
C HIS A 38 -9.89 -11.14 -19.27
N PRO A 39 -10.94 -11.86 -18.86
CA PRO A 39 -11.90 -11.50 -17.82
C PRO A 39 -11.25 -11.36 -16.45
N TYR A 40 -11.84 -10.53 -15.59
CA TYR A 40 -11.39 -10.43 -14.21
C TYR A 40 -11.49 -11.82 -13.57
N PRO A 41 -10.49 -12.26 -12.79
CA PRO A 41 -10.53 -13.57 -12.16
C PRO A 41 -11.77 -13.69 -11.27
N THR A 42 -12.54 -14.76 -11.47
CA THR A 42 -13.66 -15.10 -10.59
C THR A 42 -13.11 -15.70 -9.30
N LEU A 43 -13.57 -15.20 -8.15
CA LEU A 43 -13.28 -15.86 -6.87
C LEU A 43 -13.96 -17.22 -6.81
N ASP A 44 -13.40 -18.12 -6.00
CA ASP A 44 -14.10 -19.33 -5.61
C ASP A 44 -15.40 -18.98 -4.86
N PRO A 45 -16.54 -19.63 -5.15
CA PRO A 45 -17.82 -19.27 -4.54
C PRO A 45 -17.85 -19.38 -3.00
N GLU A 46 -17.08 -20.29 -2.40
CA GLU A 46 -17.02 -20.41 -0.94
C GLU A 46 -16.23 -19.26 -0.32
N GLU A 47 -15.14 -18.84 -0.99
CA GLU A 47 -14.37 -17.67 -0.59
C GLU A 47 -15.17 -16.37 -0.74
N GLU A 48 -15.90 -16.21 -1.85
CA GLU A 48 -16.78 -15.05 -2.06
C GLU A 48 -17.86 -14.98 -0.97
N ALA A 49 -18.54 -16.09 -0.67
CA ALA A 49 -19.57 -16.13 0.36
C ALA A 49 -19.01 -15.80 1.76
N ARG A 50 -17.79 -16.26 2.07
CA ARG A 50 -17.10 -15.93 3.33
C ARG A 50 -16.69 -14.47 3.42
N ALA A 51 -16.17 -13.90 2.33
CA ALA A 51 -15.64 -12.53 2.32
C ALA A 51 -16.74 -11.47 2.21
N LYS A 52 -17.86 -11.79 1.55
CA LYS A 52 -18.92 -10.83 1.22
C LYS A 52 -19.45 -10.05 2.42
N PRO A 53 -19.83 -10.65 3.57
CA PRO A 53 -20.33 -9.90 4.71
C PRO A 53 -19.32 -8.88 5.26
N TRP A 54 -18.04 -9.26 5.29
CA TRP A 54 -16.96 -8.38 5.73
C TRP A 54 -16.70 -7.25 4.72
N LEU A 55 -16.70 -7.56 3.42
CA LEU A 55 -16.55 -6.55 2.36
C LEU A 55 -17.72 -5.55 2.35
N ASP A 56 -18.95 -6.02 2.57
CA ASP A 56 -20.13 -5.17 2.68
C ASP A 56 -20.02 -4.24 3.90
N GLN A 57 -19.59 -4.77 5.05
CA GLN A 57 -19.36 -3.98 6.26
C GLN A 57 -18.24 -2.95 6.05
N LEU A 58 -17.13 -3.34 5.42
CA LEU A 58 -16.03 -2.44 5.09
C LEU A 58 -16.50 -1.34 4.14
N ALA A 59 -17.22 -1.68 3.08
CA ALA A 59 -17.76 -0.70 2.14
C ALA A 59 -18.73 0.28 2.80
N ALA A 60 -19.58 -0.19 3.72
CA ALA A 60 -20.46 0.67 4.49
C ALA A 60 -19.69 1.64 5.39
N PHE A 61 -18.68 1.16 6.13
CA PHE A 61 -17.81 1.98 6.96
C PHE A 61 -17.06 3.05 6.14
N LEU A 62 -16.43 2.63 5.04
CA LEU A 62 -15.67 3.54 4.16
C LEU A 62 -16.57 4.65 3.60
N ARG A 63 -17.82 4.36 3.22
CA ARG A 63 -18.72 5.37 2.64
C ARG A 63 -19.40 6.25 3.68
N ALA A 64 -19.77 5.69 4.83
CA ALA A 64 -20.58 6.40 5.82
C ALA A 64 -19.74 7.15 6.85
N THR A 65 -18.48 6.73 7.05
CA THR A 65 -17.69 7.19 8.19
C THR A 65 -16.37 7.83 7.77
N VAL A 66 -15.71 7.35 6.71
CA VAL A 66 -14.37 7.82 6.32
C VAL A 66 -14.43 9.08 5.46
N ASP A 67 -13.82 10.15 5.94
CA ASP A 67 -13.51 11.37 5.19
C ASP A 67 -12.14 11.22 4.52
N ALA A 68 -12.16 10.79 3.25
CA ALA A 68 -10.95 10.58 2.47
C ALA A 68 -10.19 11.89 2.19
N GLU A 69 -10.90 13.01 1.98
CA GLU A 69 -10.26 14.31 1.71
C GLU A 69 -9.51 14.82 2.93
N ALA A 70 -10.05 14.62 4.14
CA ALA A 70 -9.36 14.94 5.37
C ALA A 70 -8.08 14.11 5.57
N ILE A 71 -8.15 12.80 5.29
CA ILE A 71 -6.99 11.90 5.38
C ILE A 71 -5.91 12.34 4.38
N ASP A 72 -6.28 12.63 3.14
CA ASP A 72 -5.36 13.06 2.09
C ASP A 72 -4.69 14.40 2.43
N ARG A 73 -5.47 15.37 2.94
CA ARG A 73 -4.97 16.69 3.34
C ARG A 73 -4.01 16.60 4.52
N ASP A 74 -4.36 15.81 5.54
CA ASP A 74 -3.65 15.79 6.82
C ASP A 74 -2.55 14.72 6.87
N ALA A 75 -2.47 13.86 5.84
CA ALA A 75 -1.55 12.73 5.68
C ALA A 75 -1.48 11.82 6.92
N LYS A 76 -2.59 11.75 7.67
CA LYS A 76 -2.71 11.03 8.94
C LYS A 76 -4.11 10.47 9.05
N ILE A 77 -4.24 9.33 9.70
CA ILE A 77 -5.54 8.81 10.09
C ILE A 77 -6.07 9.61 11.29
N PRO A 78 -7.25 10.26 11.20
CA PRO A 78 -7.92 10.90 12.32
C PRO A 78 -8.14 9.98 13.53
N ARG A 79 -8.20 10.56 14.74
CA ARG A 79 -8.44 9.79 15.99
C ARG A 79 -9.77 9.05 15.99
N GLU A 80 -10.79 9.63 15.37
CA GLU A 80 -12.12 9.03 15.23
C GLU A 80 -12.13 7.73 14.41
N TYR A 81 -11.12 7.49 13.58
CA TYR A 81 -10.90 6.22 12.87
C TYR A 81 -9.84 5.33 13.54
N GLY A 82 -9.48 5.60 14.80
CA GLY A 82 -8.47 4.84 15.54
C GLY A 82 -7.03 5.35 15.38
N GLY A 83 -6.83 6.50 14.74
CA GLY A 83 -5.53 7.16 14.67
C GLY A 83 -5.01 7.58 16.05
N LEU A 84 -3.70 7.52 16.27
CA LEU A 84 -3.10 7.86 17.57
C LEU A 84 -2.84 9.37 17.73
N GLY A 85 -2.98 10.15 16.66
CA GLY A 85 -2.83 11.61 16.66
C GLY A 85 -1.43 12.11 17.06
N PHE A 86 -0.39 11.30 16.85
CA PHE A 86 0.99 11.68 17.11
C PHE A 86 1.58 12.54 15.98
N SER A 87 2.65 13.27 16.28
CA SER A 87 3.41 14.00 15.26
C SER A 87 4.21 13.03 14.38
N GLN A 88 4.59 13.48 13.17
CA GLN A 88 5.44 12.70 12.27
C GLN A 88 6.74 12.25 12.94
N THR A 89 7.33 13.09 13.80
CA THR A 89 8.56 12.78 14.53
C THR A 89 8.38 11.61 15.49
N VAL A 90 7.25 11.54 16.19
CA VAL A 90 6.93 10.43 17.09
C VAL A 90 6.72 9.15 16.29
N TYR A 91 6.03 9.22 15.15
CA TYR A 91 5.89 8.09 14.24
C TYR A 91 7.23 7.60 13.70
N ASN A 92 8.10 8.50 13.23
CA ASN A 92 9.43 8.14 12.73
C ASN A 92 10.28 7.47 13.83
N ARG A 93 10.18 7.94 15.08
CA ARG A 93 10.85 7.31 16.22
C ARG A 93 10.28 5.93 16.52
N ALA A 94 8.96 5.72 16.41
CA ALA A 94 8.34 4.41 16.57
C ALA A 94 8.79 3.43 15.49
N VAL A 95 8.85 3.86 14.22
CA VAL A 95 9.39 3.05 13.11
C VAL A 95 10.86 2.71 13.34
N ALA A 96 11.68 3.69 13.75
CA ALA A 96 13.09 3.45 14.07
C ALA A 96 13.25 2.44 15.21
N LEU A 97 12.40 2.50 16.24
CA LEU A 97 12.41 1.54 17.34
C LEU A 97 12.01 0.14 16.85
N ALA A 98 10.94 0.00 16.07
CA ALA A 98 10.53 -1.29 15.50
C ALA A 98 11.63 -1.92 14.62
N ALA A 99 12.33 -1.10 13.82
CA ALA A 99 13.43 -1.53 12.98
C ALA A 99 14.65 -2.06 13.76
N THR A 100 14.79 -1.73 15.05
CA THR A 100 15.85 -2.32 15.91
C THR A 100 15.58 -3.78 16.28
N VAL A 101 14.30 -4.19 16.25
CA VAL A 101 13.89 -5.57 16.54
C VAL A 101 13.97 -6.42 15.29
N GLU A 102 13.42 -5.92 14.18
CA GLU A 102 13.43 -6.61 12.90
C GLU A 102 13.35 -5.59 11.75
N SER A 103 14.30 -5.69 10.82
CA SER A 103 14.43 -4.74 9.72
C SER A 103 13.25 -4.77 8.74
N SER A 104 12.69 -5.95 8.47
CA SER A 104 11.54 -6.09 7.57
C SER A 104 10.27 -5.40 8.10
N ILE A 105 10.07 -5.34 9.42
CA ILE A 105 8.97 -4.59 10.05
C ILE A 105 9.17 -3.09 9.86
N GLY A 106 10.40 -2.60 10.05
CA GLY A 106 10.74 -1.20 9.81
C GLY A 106 10.48 -0.76 8.37
N VAL A 107 10.87 -1.60 7.40
CA VAL A 107 10.63 -1.37 5.98
C VAL A 107 9.14 -1.39 5.65
N LEU A 108 8.39 -2.38 6.15
CA LEU A 108 6.94 -2.48 5.95
C LEU A 108 6.20 -1.24 6.46
N LEU A 109 6.48 -0.83 7.70
CA LEU A 109 5.85 0.34 8.33
C LEU A 109 6.23 1.64 7.62
N SER A 110 7.49 1.77 7.19
CA SER A 110 7.96 2.94 6.44
C SER A 110 7.32 3.03 5.05
N ALA A 111 7.27 1.92 4.31
CA ALA A 111 6.69 1.88 2.96
C ALA A 111 5.18 2.17 2.99
N HIS A 112 4.46 1.58 3.94
CA HIS A 112 3.02 1.79 4.10
C HIS A 112 2.66 3.26 4.38
N GLN A 113 3.53 4.00 5.07
CA GLN A 113 3.32 5.42 5.38
C GLN A 113 3.87 6.38 4.31
N SER A 114 4.87 5.94 3.52
CA SER A 114 5.53 6.77 2.51
C SER A 114 4.82 6.77 1.14
N ILE A 115 4.21 5.64 0.77
CA ILE A 115 3.63 5.44 -0.57
C ILE A 115 2.22 6.04 -0.71
N GLY A 116 1.62 6.50 0.39
CA GLY A 116 0.25 7.04 0.43
C GLY A 116 0.06 8.52 0.05
N VAL A 117 1.08 9.23 -0.46
CA VAL A 117 0.95 10.67 -0.78
C VAL A 117 1.52 10.98 -2.18
N PRO A 118 0.67 11.21 -3.21
CA PRO A 118 1.12 11.78 -4.47
C PRO A 118 1.11 13.30 -4.37
N GLN A 119 2.27 13.91 -4.10
CA GLN A 119 2.57 15.20 -4.69
C GLN A 119 4.09 15.34 -4.92
N PRO A 120 4.55 15.47 -6.17
CA PRO A 120 5.88 16.00 -6.41
C PRO A 120 5.86 17.50 -6.08
N LEU A 121 6.71 17.91 -5.15
CA LEU A 121 6.99 19.32 -4.90
C LEU A 121 7.69 19.91 -6.14
N LYS A 122 7.26 21.10 -6.56
CA LYS A 122 8.05 21.97 -7.44
C LYS A 122 9.26 22.51 -6.69
#